data_AF-A0A317IT14-F1
#
_entry.id   AF-A0A317IT14-F1
#
_cell.length_a   1.000
_cell.length_b   1.000
_cell.length_c   1.000
_cell.angle_alpha   90.00
_cell.angle_beta   90.00
_cell.angle_gamma   90.00
#
_symmetry.space_group_name_H-M   'P 1'
#
loop_
_entity.id
_entity.type
_entity.pdbx_description
1 polymer ?
#
loop_
_entity_poly.entity_id
_entity_poly.type
_entity_poly.pdbx_seq_one_letter_code
_entity_poly.pdbx_strand_id
1 'polypeptide(L)'
;PAFYLGSEDNDLEELNRINLNGDTIIWDTNQSGAVGRMNTKGLDLIIERISGELSVLPNGPELVKELKDCYLKSNSIQEATFRFVHYLFKDFGLIVVIPDNQSLKKKMIPVFEDDILQNNPSQIVSKTAARLEENYHAQVNPREINLFYLIDGVRERIIQTDSGFRINNSDIRFTKDEIVKELNLHTERFSPNVVLRGIFQETILPNIAFIGGGSEIAYWLELKDMFQHYGVPYPMLIMRNSFMIIDQKSKEKMDNLGLEIDDLFKDEMELMNELVKKQSHVNLSLDKELEEIRRYYDELREKSGDVDPTLAQHVIAMEVRALKAVEELEKKMLKAERRKFENQQVQIQQLKASLFPSGNLQERVDNILPFYAKYGNDFIRNLYENSPTLEQQFTILTEC
;
A
#
# COMPACT_ATOMS: atom_id res chain seq x y z
N PRO A 1 2.38 9.16 20.39
CA PRO A 1 2.41 8.47 19.08
C PRO A 1 3.86 8.07 18.79
N ALA A 2 4.09 6.87 18.25
CA ALA A 2 5.42 6.41 17.90
C ALA A 2 5.46 5.96 16.44
N PHE A 3 6.52 6.33 15.72
CA PHE A 3 6.81 5.85 14.38
C PHE A 3 8.02 4.91 14.44
N TYR A 4 7.78 3.63 14.14
CA TYR A 4 8.82 2.61 14.10
C TYR A 4 9.51 2.64 12.73
N LEU A 5 10.78 3.05 12.70
CA LEU A 5 11.52 3.16 11.44
C LEU A 5 12.00 1.78 10.98
N GLY A 6 11.58 1.33 9.80
CA GLY A 6 12.01 0.06 9.18
C GLY A 6 13.46 0.09 8.65
N SER A 7 14.44 0.45 9.48
CA SER A 7 15.81 0.71 9.05
C SER A 7 16.61 -0.55 8.64
N GLU A 8 16.12 -1.74 8.98
CA GLU A 8 16.82 -3.00 8.76
C GLU A 8 16.41 -3.74 7.48
N ASP A 9 15.55 -3.14 6.66
CA ASP A 9 15.19 -3.69 5.34
C ASP A 9 16.36 -3.60 4.36
N ASN A 10 16.46 -4.55 3.42
CA ASN A 10 17.43 -4.56 2.34
C ASN A 10 16.81 -4.52 0.95
N ASP A 11 15.50 -4.32 0.84
CA ASP A 11 14.87 -4.05 -0.47
C ASP A 11 15.26 -2.66 -0.97
N LEU A 12 16.48 -2.57 -1.51
CA LEU A 12 17.00 -1.34 -2.08
C LEU A 12 16.21 -0.94 -3.31
N GLU A 13 15.69 -1.89 -4.09
CA GLU A 13 14.90 -1.57 -5.27
C GLU A 13 13.59 -0.86 -4.90
N GLU A 14 12.95 -1.23 -3.79
CA GLU A 14 11.80 -0.51 -3.26
C GLU A 14 12.20 0.85 -2.66
N LEU A 15 13.26 0.89 -1.86
CA LEU A 15 13.60 2.06 -1.02
C LEU A 15 14.44 3.13 -1.70
N ASN A 16 15.11 2.83 -2.82
CA ASN A 16 16.00 3.78 -3.50
C ASN A 16 15.29 4.73 -4.46
N ARG A 17 13.95 4.68 -4.57
CA ARG A 17 13.22 5.47 -5.55
C ARG A 17 12.10 6.28 -4.93
N ILE A 18 11.80 7.43 -5.55
CA ILE A 18 10.60 8.22 -5.29
C ILE A 18 9.95 8.59 -6.62
N ASN A 19 8.63 8.78 -6.65
CA ASN A 19 7.97 9.42 -7.78
C ASN A 19 7.67 10.87 -7.44
N LEU A 20 8.22 11.79 -8.23
CA LEU A 20 8.06 13.23 -8.08
C LEU A 20 7.35 13.74 -9.33
N ASN A 21 6.11 14.21 -9.20
CA ASN A 21 5.30 14.74 -10.32
C ASN A 21 5.21 13.79 -11.54
N GLY A 22 5.20 12.48 -11.31
CA GLY A 22 5.17 11.46 -12.37
C GLY A 22 6.55 10.97 -12.85
N ASP A 23 7.64 11.63 -12.46
CA ASP A 23 9.00 11.21 -12.78
C ASP A 23 9.59 10.36 -11.64
N THR A 24 10.08 9.16 -11.95
CA THR A 24 10.79 8.32 -10.98
C THR A 24 12.24 8.79 -10.83
N ILE A 25 12.62 9.20 -9.63
CA ILE A 25 13.99 9.55 -9.26
C ILE A 25 14.60 8.39 -8.47
N ILE A 26 15.76 7.90 -8.91
CA ILE A 26 16.43 6.73 -8.34
C ILE A 26 17.76 7.15 -7.74
N TRP A 27 18.00 6.79 -6.48
CA TRP A 27 19.30 6.83 -5.84
C TRP A 27 20.13 5.63 -6.27
N ASP A 28 21.08 5.89 -7.17
CA ASP A 28 22.01 4.89 -7.66
C ASP A 28 23.17 4.68 -6.67
N THR A 29 23.22 3.51 -6.05
CA THR A 29 24.25 3.14 -5.08
C THR A 29 24.61 1.67 -5.19
N ASN A 30 25.90 1.37 -5.02
CA ASN A 30 26.42 0.01 -5.00
C ASN A 30 26.54 -0.55 -3.57
N GLN A 31 25.96 0.13 -2.58
CA GLN A 31 25.92 -0.33 -1.20
C GLN A 31 24.97 -1.53 -1.06
N SER A 32 25.28 -2.43 -0.12
CA SER A 32 24.48 -3.62 0.16
C SER A 32 24.10 -3.71 1.64
N GLY A 33 23.19 -4.64 1.95
CA GLY A 33 22.75 -4.89 3.31
C GLY A 33 21.56 -4.02 3.71
N ALA A 34 21.42 -3.76 5.01
CA ALA A 34 20.31 -2.95 5.54
C ALA A 34 20.42 -1.49 5.05
N VAL A 35 19.39 -1.00 4.35
CA VAL A 35 19.34 0.34 3.76
C VAL A 35 19.55 1.42 4.81
N GLY A 36 18.97 1.28 6.00
CA GLY A 36 19.14 2.23 7.09
C GLY A 36 20.60 2.42 7.54
N ARG A 37 21.45 1.39 7.40
CA ARG A 37 22.88 1.46 7.75
C ARG A 37 23.75 2.03 6.63
N MET A 38 23.23 2.16 5.41
CA MET A 38 23.98 2.73 4.29
C MET A 38 24.32 4.19 4.56
N ASN A 39 25.45 4.67 4.04
CA ASN A 39 25.78 6.09 4.07
C ASN A 39 24.99 6.88 3.02
N THR A 40 24.91 8.19 3.20
CA THR A 40 24.09 9.12 2.42
C THR A 40 24.75 9.59 1.10
N LYS A 41 25.86 8.97 0.69
CA LYS A 41 26.62 9.39 -0.50
C LYS A 41 25.78 9.31 -1.77
N GLY A 42 25.84 10.35 -2.60
CA GLY A 42 25.10 10.45 -3.87
C GLY A 42 23.71 11.05 -3.74
N LEU A 43 23.18 11.20 -2.52
CA LEU A 43 21.89 11.87 -2.30
C LEU A 43 21.93 13.37 -2.58
N ASP A 44 23.12 13.98 -2.64
CA ASP A 44 23.31 15.36 -3.08
C ASP A 44 22.75 15.58 -4.49
N LEU A 45 23.05 14.68 -5.43
CA LEU A 45 22.53 14.75 -6.81
C LEU A 45 21.01 14.61 -6.86
N ILE A 46 20.46 13.72 -6.03
CA ILE A 46 19.01 13.50 -5.91
C ILE A 46 18.34 14.75 -5.37
N ILE A 47 18.89 15.36 -4.32
CA ILE A 47 18.36 16.58 -3.71
C ILE A 47 18.47 17.77 -4.67
N GLU A 48 19.54 17.87 -5.47
CA GLU A 48 19.63 18.90 -6.52
C GLU A 48 18.57 18.71 -7.61
N ARG A 49 18.25 17.47 -7.99
CA ARG A 49 17.14 17.21 -8.92
C ARG A 49 15.79 17.64 -8.32
N ILE A 50 15.52 17.23 -7.07
CA ILE A 50 14.32 17.65 -6.33
C ILE A 50 14.24 19.18 -6.24
N SER A 51 15.38 19.83 -5.97
CA SER A 51 15.50 21.29 -5.87
C SER A 51 15.10 22.00 -7.16
N GLY A 52 15.49 21.47 -8.31
CA GLY A 52 15.15 22.04 -9.63
C GLY A 52 13.64 22.09 -9.91
N GLU A 53 12.87 21.16 -9.32
CA GLU A 53 11.41 21.10 -9.50
C GLU A 53 10.65 21.84 -8.39
N LEU A 54 11.10 21.72 -7.14
CA LEU A 54 10.31 22.18 -6.00
C LEU A 54 10.66 23.60 -5.54
N SER A 55 11.86 24.12 -5.83
CA SER A 55 12.29 25.43 -5.30
C SER A 55 11.47 26.62 -5.80
N VAL A 56 10.70 26.46 -6.87
CA VAL A 56 9.79 27.48 -7.39
C VAL A 56 8.49 27.60 -6.59
N LEU A 57 8.18 26.61 -5.74
CA LEU A 57 6.98 26.58 -4.91
C LEU A 57 7.19 27.35 -3.59
N PRO A 58 6.11 27.83 -2.95
CA PRO A 58 6.20 28.75 -1.80
C PRO A 58 7.08 28.24 -0.64
N ASN A 59 7.00 26.95 -0.32
CA ASN A 59 7.74 26.31 0.78
C ASN A 59 8.92 25.46 0.27
N GLY A 60 9.16 25.45 -1.04
CA GLY A 60 10.20 24.66 -1.71
C GLY A 60 11.63 24.96 -1.24
N PRO A 61 12.06 26.24 -1.19
CA PRO A 61 13.42 26.58 -0.75
C PRO A 61 13.75 26.12 0.68
N GLU A 62 12.78 26.24 1.60
CA GLU A 62 12.94 25.75 2.97
C GLU A 62 13.00 24.23 3.01
N LEU A 63 12.10 23.54 2.31
CA LEU A 63 12.11 22.08 2.21
C LEU A 63 13.45 21.54 1.67
N VAL A 64 13.98 22.13 0.60
CA VAL A 64 15.27 21.73 0.01
C VAL A 64 16.42 21.95 0.99
N LYS A 65 16.41 23.08 1.71
CA LYS A 65 17.41 23.35 2.75
C LYS A 65 17.39 22.27 3.83
N GLU A 66 16.21 21.88 4.28
CA GLU A 66 16.04 20.86 5.32
C GLU A 66 16.38 19.45 4.83
N LEU A 67 16.07 19.12 3.57
CA LEU A 67 16.55 17.88 2.93
C LEU A 67 18.08 17.83 2.92
N LYS A 68 18.74 18.92 2.52
CA LYS A 68 20.21 19.03 2.56
C LYS A 68 20.75 18.87 3.98
N ASP A 69 20.12 19.54 4.96
CA ASP A 69 20.54 19.47 6.36
C ASP A 69 20.41 18.05 6.93
N CYS A 70 19.27 17.38 6.68
CA CYS A 70 18.97 16.05 7.16
C CYS A 70 19.84 14.98 6.48
N TYR A 71 19.93 14.98 5.14
CA TYR A 71 20.59 13.89 4.41
C TYR A 71 22.08 14.11 4.20
N LEU A 72 22.56 15.35 3.98
CA LEU A 72 23.98 15.60 3.69
C LEU A 72 24.84 15.77 4.94
N LYS A 73 24.23 15.93 6.12
CA LYS A 73 24.93 16.03 7.41
C LYS A 73 24.71 14.82 8.34
N SER A 74 24.17 13.74 7.81
CA SER A 74 23.98 12.49 8.55
C SER A 74 24.91 11.41 8.00
N ASN A 75 25.35 10.51 8.87
CA ASN A 75 26.29 9.45 8.49
C ASN A 75 25.57 8.25 7.84
N SER A 76 24.27 8.10 8.07
CA SER A 76 23.48 6.96 7.60
C SER A 76 22.08 7.37 7.14
N ILE A 77 21.46 6.52 6.31
CA ILE A 77 20.08 6.72 5.85
C ILE A 77 19.10 6.72 7.02
N GLN A 78 19.27 5.86 8.02
CA GLN A 78 18.35 5.84 9.18
C GLN A 78 18.42 7.13 10.00
N GLU A 79 19.62 7.72 10.16
CA GLU A 79 19.80 8.99 10.85
C GLU A 79 19.19 10.14 10.03
N ALA A 80 19.43 10.15 8.72
CA ALA A 80 18.87 11.15 7.82
C ALA A 80 17.33 11.12 7.80
N THR A 81 16.75 9.93 7.63
CA THR A 81 15.29 9.73 7.63
C THR A 81 14.69 10.05 8.99
N PHE A 82 15.35 9.68 10.10
CA PHE A 82 14.94 10.10 11.45
C PHE A 82 14.84 11.63 11.55
N ARG A 83 15.88 12.36 11.12
CA ARG A 83 15.90 13.82 11.18
C ARG A 83 14.81 14.44 10.31
N PHE A 84 14.59 13.90 9.12
CA PHE A 84 13.55 14.41 8.21
C PHE A 84 12.13 14.14 8.74
N VAL A 85 11.84 12.93 9.23
CA VAL A 85 10.55 12.62 9.87
C VAL A 85 10.35 13.49 11.12
N HIS A 86 11.40 13.69 11.92
CA HIS A 86 11.31 14.60 13.07
C HIS A 86 11.00 16.03 12.63
N TYR A 87 11.66 16.55 11.59
CA TYR A 87 11.37 17.88 11.05
C TYR A 87 9.88 18.03 10.67
N LEU A 88 9.32 17.04 9.97
CA LEU A 88 7.92 17.07 9.53
C LEU A 88 6.90 16.97 10.67
N PHE A 89 7.22 16.23 11.75
CA PHE A 89 6.24 15.87 12.78
C PHE A 89 6.56 16.35 14.21
N LYS A 90 7.61 17.16 14.41
CA LYS A 90 8.04 17.65 15.74
C LYS A 90 6.92 18.35 16.51
N ASP A 91 6.05 19.09 15.82
CA ASP A 91 4.96 19.84 16.45
C ASP A 91 3.79 18.95 16.92
N PHE A 92 3.78 17.67 16.50
CA PHE A 92 2.77 16.67 16.86
C PHE A 92 3.23 15.72 17.97
N GLY A 93 4.44 15.92 18.51
CA GLY A 93 5.01 15.07 19.56
C GLY A 93 5.27 13.63 19.09
N LEU A 94 5.56 13.43 17.80
CA LEU A 94 5.87 12.11 17.25
C LEU A 94 7.24 11.63 17.77
N ILE A 95 7.25 10.47 18.41
CA ILE A 95 8.49 9.79 18.81
C ILE A 95 8.91 8.88 17.65
N VAL A 96 10.07 9.15 17.05
CA VAL A 96 10.63 8.28 16.01
C VAL A 96 11.59 7.28 16.65
N VAL A 97 11.35 6.00 16.44
CA VAL A 97 12.13 4.91 17.04
C VAL A 97 12.96 4.24 15.97
N ILE A 98 14.28 4.21 16.16
CA ILE A 98 15.22 3.44 15.35
C ILE A 98 15.45 2.11 16.07
N PRO A 99 14.82 1.01 15.62
CA PRO A 99 14.86 -0.28 16.31
C PRO A 99 16.21 -0.99 16.14
N ASP A 100 16.99 -0.60 15.14
CA ASP A 100 18.35 -1.09 14.92
C ASP A 100 19.32 -0.53 15.97
N ASN A 101 19.15 -0.99 17.21
CA ASN A 101 19.87 -0.52 18.38
C ASN A 101 20.15 -1.69 19.31
N GLN A 102 21.41 -1.84 19.71
CA GLN A 102 21.85 -2.93 20.58
C GLN A 102 21.08 -2.98 21.91
N SER A 103 20.82 -1.83 22.54
CA SER A 103 20.17 -1.78 23.86
C SER A 103 18.71 -2.24 23.81
N LEU A 104 18.02 -1.97 22.68
CA LEU A 104 16.66 -2.42 22.43
C LEU A 104 16.64 -3.91 22.12
N LYS A 105 17.49 -4.37 21.19
CA LYS A 105 17.58 -5.78 20.78
C LYS A 105 18.01 -6.71 21.92
N LYS A 106 18.76 -6.24 22.92
CA LYS A 106 19.08 -7.00 24.13
C LYS A 106 17.84 -7.53 24.87
N LYS A 107 16.70 -6.85 24.77
CA LYS A 107 15.42 -7.33 25.35
C LYS A 107 14.87 -8.57 24.64
N MET A 108 15.30 -8.80 23.41
CA MET A 108 14.86 -9.91 22.56
C MET A 108 15.76 -11.14 22.62
N ILE A 109 16.88 -11.11 23.36
CA ILE A 109 17.81 -12.25 23.44
C ILE A 109 17.07 -13.57 23.74
N PRO A 110 16.15 -13.66 24.72
CA PRO A 110 15.44 -14.92 24.98
C PRO A 110 14.63 -15.42 23.79
N VAL A 111 13.94 -14.52 23.07
CA VAL A 111 13.13 -14.86 21.89
C VAL A 111 14.02 -15.24 20.71
N PHE A 112 15.12 -14.51 20.50
CA PHE A 112 16.07 -14.77 19.42
C PHE A 112 16.79 -16.10 19.63
N GLU A 113 17.20 -16.42 20.86
CA GLU A 113 17.80 -17.70 21.18
C GLU A 113 16.81 -18.86 20.98
N ASP A 114 15.55 -18.67 21.36
CA ASP A 114 14.48 -19.66 21.15
C ASP A 114 14.20 -19.90 19.65
N ASP A 115 14.17 -18.84 18.83
CA ASP A 115 14.03 -18.94 17.38
C ASP A 115 15.21 -19.70 16.74
N ILE A 116 16.44 -19.37 17.13
CA ILE A 116 17.66 -19.99 16.57
C ILE A 116 17.78 -21.46 16.99
N LEU A 117 17.49 -21.78 18.25
CA LEU A 117 17.79 -23.10 18.82
C LEU A 117 16.61 -24.08 18.78
N GLN A 118 15.37 -23.59 18.85
CA GLN A 118 14.17 -24.42 18.94
C GLN A 118 13.21 -24.22 17.76
N ASN A 119 13.36 -23.14 16.99
CA ASN A 119 12.47 -22.76 15.89
C ASN A 119 11.00 -22.64 16.30
N ASN A 120 10.72 -22.36 17.58
CA ASN A 120 9.37 -22.25 18.11
C ASN A 120 8.51 -21.20 17.39
N PRO A 121 9.00 -19.98 17.07
CA PRO A 121 8.21 -18.99 16.32
C PRO A 121 7.68 -19.54 15.01
N SER A 122 8.53 -20.26 14.28
CA SER A 122 8.17 -20.88 13.00
C SER A 122 7.00 -21.85 13.16
N GLN A 123 7.14 -22.79 14.10
CA GLN A 123 6.14 -23.82 14.33
C GLN A 123 4.80 -23.23 14.81
N ILE A 124 4.83 -22.20 15.64
CA ILE A 124 3.63 -21.54 16.16
C ILE A 124 2.91 -20.78 15.05
N VAL A 125 3.64 -19.98 14.27
CA VAL A 125 3.05 -19.20 13.17
C VAL A 125 2.53 -20.12 12.08
N SER A 126 3.25 -21.19 11.68
CA SER A 126 2.73 -22.16 10.70
C SER A 126 1.42 -22.80 11.14
N LYS A 127 1.27 -23.15 12.42
CA LYS A 127 0.01 -23.70 12.96
C LYS A 127 -1.11 -22.66 12.94
N THR A 128 -0.79 -21.41 13.26
CA THR A 128 -1.77 -20.31 13.26
C THR A 128 -2.22 -20.01 11.83
N ALA A 129 -1.29 -19.91 10.89
CA ALA A 129 -1.55 -19.70 9.48
C ALA A 129 -2.41 -20.82 8.89
N ALA A 130 -2.07 -22.10 9.13
CA ALA A 130 -2.87 -23.23 8.65
C ALA A 130 -4.33 -23.20 9.17
N ARG A 131 -4.55 -22.74 10.41
CA ARG A 131 -5.90 -22.56 10.97
C ARG A 131 -6.64 -21.38 10.34
N LEU A 132 -5.92 -20.31 9.99
CA LEU A 132 -6.51 -19.14 9.32
C LEU A 132 -6.83 -19.42 7.85
N GLU A 133 -6.04 -20.23 7.15
CA GLU A 133 -6.25 -20.64 5.76
C GLU A 133 -7.63 -21.23 5.48
N GLU A 134 -8.28 -21.81 6.50
CA GLU A 134 -9.65 -22.31 6.39
C GLU A 134 -10.67 -21.21 6.04
N ASN A 135 -10.40 -19.95 6.42
CA ASN A 135 -11.36 -18.84 6.31
C ASN A 135 -10.73 -17.53 5.76
N TYR A 136 -9.41 -17.47 5.61
CA TYR A 136 -8.67 -16.26 5.23
C TYR A 136 -7.35 -16.64 4.55
N HIS A 137 -6.93 -15.90 3.52
CA HIS A 137 -5.69 -16.21 2.82
C HIS A 137 -4.46 -15.84 3.66
N ALA A 138 -3.67 -16.85 4.06
CA ALA A 138 -2.40 -16.62 4.75
C ALA A 138 -1.35 -16.00 3.83
N GLN A 139 -0.54 -15.09 4.37
CA GLN A 139 0.48 -14.33 3.66
C GLN A 139 1.89 -14.57 4.21
N VAL A 140 2.05 -15.04 5.46
CA VAL A 140 3.38 -15.30 6.04
C VAL A 140 3.84 -16.71 5.71
N ASN A 141 5.04 -16.80 5.16
CA ASN A 141 5.80 -18.04 5.04
C ASN A 141 6.93 -18.02 6.08
N PRO A 142 6.68 -18.50 7.33
CA PRO A 142 7.71 -18.53 8.34
C PRO A 142 8.85 -19.46 7.92
N ARG A 143 10.08 -19.07 8.27
CA ARG A 143 11.28 -19.88 8.05
C ARG A 143 11.62 -20.61 9.34
N GLU A 144 12.51 -21.60 9.28
CA GLU A 144 13.01 -22.28 10.49
C GLU A 144 13.63 -21.27 11.46
N ILE A 145 14.53 -20.41 10.95
CA ILE A 145 15.10 -19.27 11.67
C ILE A 145 14.60 -17.98 11.03
N ASN A 146 14.00 -17.12 11.84
CA ASN A 146 13.33 -15.88 11.45
C ASN A 146 14.19 -14.63 11.71
N LEU A 147 15.50 -14.83 11.79
CA LEU A 147 16.51 -13.79 11.95
C LEU A 147 17.43 -13.70 10.72
N PHE A 148 17.79 -12.48 10.38
CA PHE A 148 18.95 -12.19 9.55
C PHE A 148 20.15 -11.83 10.43
N TYR A 149 21.34 -12.08 9.89
CA TYR A 149 22.61 -11.64 10.45
C TYR A 149 23.14 -10.46 9.65
N LEU A 150 23.53 -9.40 10.36
CA LEU A 150 23.96 -8.11 9.83
C LEU A 150 25.43 -7.86 10.19
N ILE A 151 26.32 -7.82 9.19
CA ILE A 151 27.73 -7.47 9.39
C ILE A 151 28.32 -6.85 8.13
N ASP A 152 29.04 -5.73 8.25
CA ASP A 152 29.82 -5.13 7.16
C ASP A 152 29.12 -5.05 5.78
N GLY A 153 27.86 -4.57 5.76
CA GLY A 153 27.07 -4.44 4.53
C GLY A 153 26.43 -5.76 4.04
N VAL A 154 26.53 -6.83 4.84
CA VAL A 154 25.84 -8.10 4.63
C VAL A 154 24.55 -8.08 5.46
N ARG A 155 23.43 -8.47 4.84
CA ARG A 155 22.20 -8.88 5.50
C ARG A 155 21.80 -10.23 4.95
N GLU A 156 22.09 -11.29 5.69
CA GLU A 156 21.91 -12.65 5.19
C GLU A 156 21.22 -13.54 6.20
N ARG A 157 20.61 -14.60 5.68
CA ARG A 157 19.84 -15.54 6.51
C ARG A 157 20.78 -16.39 7.35
N ILE A 158 20.35 -16.69 8.56
CA ILE A 158 20.97 -17.74 9.37
C ILE A 158 20.37 -19.08 8.94
N ILE A 159 21.22 -20.05 8.60
CA ILE A 159 20.81 -21.39 8.17
C ILE A 159 21.36 -22.40 9.15
N GLN A 160 20.47 -23.24 9.70
CA GLN A 160 20.86 -24.39 10.51
C GLN A 160 21.49 -25.48 9.63
N THR A 161 22.50 -26.15 10.16
CA THR A 161 23.24 -27.24 9.52
C THR A 161 23.48 -28.36 10.53
N ASP A 162 23.90 -29.54 10.06
CA ASP A 162 24.19 -30.69 10.92
C ASP A 162 25.21 -30.40 12.03
N SER A 163 26.13 -29.45 11.81
CA SER A 163 27.22 -29.11 12.73
C SER A 163 27.09 -27.75 13.43
N GLY A 164 25.96 -27.06 13.27
CA GLY A 164 25.74 -25.72 13.83
C GLY A 164 24.99 -24.80 12.88
N PHE A 165 25.50 -23.59 12.66
CA PHE A 165 24.86 -22.54 11.87
C PHE A 165 25.82 -21.94 10.86
N ARG A 166 25.29 -21.52 9.72
CA ARG A 166 26.02 -20.74 8.72
C ARG A 166 25.23 -19.50 8.33
N ILE A 167 25.94 -18.42 8.04
CA ILE A 167 25.33 -17.25 7.42
C ILE A 167 25.32 -17.47 5.91
N ASN A 168 24.14 -17.37 5.32
CA ASN A 168 23.95 -17.60 3.89
C ASN A 168 24.87 -16.67 3.05
N ASN A 169 25.31 -17.15 1.89
CA ASN A 169 26.21 -16.41 0.98
C ASN A 169 27.48 -15.83 1.64
N SER A 170 27.99 -16.47 2.70
CA SER A 170 29.24 -16.05 3.37
C SER A 170 30.00 -17.25 3.93
N ASP A 171 31.25 -17.02 4.34
CA ASP A 171 32.09 -18.00 5.01
C ASP A 171 31.88 -18.06 6.53
N ILE A 172 30.98 -17.23 7.08
CA ILE A 172 30.72 -17.14 8.52
C ILE A 172 29.95 -18.37 8.98
N ARG A 173 30.50 -19.05 10.00
CA ARG A 173 29.93 -20.23 10.62
C ARG A 173 30.03 -20.12 12.13
N PHE A 174 29.06 -20.71 12.81
CA PHE A 174 29.00 -20.78 14.26
C PHE A 174 28.64 -22.19 14.69
N THR A 175 29.29 -22.70 15.72
CA THR A 175 28.73 -23.75 16.57
C THR A 175 27.55 -23.20 17.38
N LYS A 176 26.82 -24.08 18.06
CA LYS A 176 25.71 -23.68 18.95
C LYS A 176 26.17 -22.71 20.04
N ASP A 177 27.29 -22.98 20.69
CA ASP A 177 27.79 -22.13 21.77
C ASP A 177 28.31 -20.79 21.23
N GLU A 178 28.92 -20.80 20.04
CA GLU A 178 29.41 -19.58 19.41
C GLU A 178 28.29 -18.65 18.97
N ILE A 179 27.18 -19.15 18.39
CA ILE A 179 26.08 -18.27 17.97
C ILE A 179 25.36 -17.66 19.17
N VAL A 180 25.23 -18.40 20.27
CA VAL A 180 24.64 -17.87 21.52
C VAL A 180 25.55 -16.81 22.12
N LYS A 181 26.87 -17.05 22.12
CA LYS A 181 27.85 -16.04 22.55
C LYS A 181 27.81 -14.80 21.67
N GLU A 182 27.74 -14.97 20.35
CA GLU A 182 27.61 -13.89 19.38
C GLU A 182 26.33 -13.08 19.62
N LEU A 183 25.19 -13.74 19.82
CA LEU A 183 23.91 -13.10 20.14
C LEU A 183 23.98 -12.23 21.40
N ASN A 184 24.68 -12.70 22.44
CA ASN A 184 24.81 -11.98 23.70
C ASN A 184 25.80 -10.80 23.62
N LEU A 185 26.87 -10.93 22.84
CA LEU A 185 27.90 -9.89 22.70
C LEU A 185 27.56 -8.84 21.62
N HIS A 186 26.88 -9.27 20.56
CA HIS A 186 26.66 -8.51 19.33
C HIS A 186 25.19 -8.59 18.87
N THR A 187 24.25 -8.38 19.79
CA THR A 187 22.80 -8.51 19.52
C THR A 187 22.33 -7.59 18.38
N GLU A 188 22.99 -6.46 18.15
CA GLU A 188 22.73 -5.55 17.03
C GLU A 188 22.92 -6.21 15.65
N ARG A 189 23.69 -7.30 15.58
CA ARG A 189 23.87 -8.07 14.34
C ARG A 189 22.69 -8.98 14.03
N PHE A 190 21.76 -9.19 14.96
CA PHE A 190 20.59 -10.04 14.74
C PHE A 190 19.38 -9.16 14.43
N SER A 191 18.71 -9.46 13.32
CA SER A 191 17.64 -8.64 12.75
C SER A 191 16.38 -9.48 12.53
N PRO A 192 15.25 -9.16 13.19
CA PRO A 192 14.02 -9.90 13.01
C PRO A 192 13.42 -9.68 11.62
N ASN A 193 12.96 -10.77 11.00
CA ASN A 193 12.10 -10.68 9.81
C ASN A 193 10.64 -10.36 10.22
N VAL A 194 9.72 -10.39 9.26
CA VAL A 194 8.30 -10.10 9.46
C VAL A 194 7.64 -10.89 10.60
N VAL A 195 8.07 -12.13 10.86
CA VAL A 195 7.56 -12.99 11.94
C VAL A 195 7.90 -12.39 13.30
N LEU A 196 9.18 -12.11 13.55
CA LEU A 196 9.66 -11.65 14.86
C LEU A 196 9.53 -10.13 15.05
N ARG A 197 9.34 -9.36 13.98
CA ARG A 197 9.26 -7.89 14.01
C ARG A 197 8.16 -7.39 14.93
N GLY A 198 6.97 -8.00 14.88
CA GLY A 198 5.83 -7.62 15.74
C GLY A 198 6.15 -7.81 17.22
N ILE A 199 6.71 -8.98 17.59
CA ILE A 199 7.10 -9.25 18.98
C ILE A 199 8.18 -8.27 19.43
N PHE A 200 9.17 -8.00 18.59
CA PHE A 200 10.22 -7.05 18.93
C PHE A 200 9.64 -5.68 19.23
N GLN A 201 8.81 -5.16 18.32
CA GLN A 201 8.15 -3.86 18.47
C GLN A 201 7.36 -3.77 19.79
N GLU A 202 6.48 -4.74 20.07
CA GLU A 202 5.63 -4.71 21.27
C GLU A 202 6.39 -5.01 22.57
N THR A 203 7.58 -5.63 22.47
CA THR A 203 8.45 -5.84 23.63
C THR A 203 9.17 -4.55 24.04
N ILE A 204 9.62 -3.75 23.07
CA ILE A 204 10.34 -2.49 23.35
C ILE A 204 9.40 -1.30 23.56
N LEU A 205 8.20 -1.38 23.01
CA LEU A 205 7.15 -0.38 23.09
C LEU A 205 5.81 -1.11 23.25
N PRO A 206 5.36 -1.40 24.48
CA PRO A 206 4.06 -2.02 24.70
C PRO A 206 2.95 -1.08 24.19
N ASN A 207 2.30 -1.42 23.08
CA ASN A 207 1.35 -0.54 22.41
C ASN A 207 -0.10 -0.90 22.75
N ILE A 208 -0.95 0.12 22.74
CA ILE A 208 -2.42 -0.06 22.78
C ILE A 208 -2.91 -0.50 21.39
N ALA A 209 -2.35 0.09 20.33
CA ALA A 209 -2.74 -0.17 18.95
C ALA A 209 -1.53 -0.21 18.02
N PHE A 210 -1.58 -1.13 17.06
CA PHE A 210 -0.70 -1.18 15.90
C PHE A 210 -1.44 -0.61 14.69
N ILE A 211 -0.85 0.39 14.03
CA ILE A 211 -1.40 1.03 12.85
C ILE A 211 -0.68 0.45 11.63
N GLY A 212 -1.40 -0.28 10.77
CA GLY A 212 -0.82 -0.98 9.63
C GLY A 212 -1.64 -0.88 8.35
N GLY A 213 -1.00 -1.12 7.21
CA GLY A 213 -1.71 -1.33 5.95
C GLY A 213 -2.46 -2.67 5.91
N GLY A 214 -3.27 -2.88 4.86
CA GLY A 214 -4.08 -4.10 4.74
C GLY A 214 -3.27 -5.41 4.73
N SER A 215 -2.14 -5.44 4.02
CA SER A 215 -1.23 -6.59 4.05
C SER A 215 -0.56 -6.77 5.41
N GLU A 216 -0.28 -5.68 6.12
CA GLU A 216 0.32 -5.76 7.45
C GLU A 216 -0.66 -6.34 8.46
N ILE A 217 -1.90 -5.83 8.49
CA ILE A 217 -2.94 -6.35 9.37
C ILE A 217 -3.20 -7.82 9.09
N ALA A 218 -3.28 -8.21 7.82
CA ALA A 218 -3.48 -9.60 7.41
C ALA A 218 -2.43 -10.52 8.04
N TYR A 219 -1.15 -10.20 7.88
CA TYR A 219 -0.07 -11.04 8.38
C TYR A 219 0.04 -10.98 9.92
N TRP A 220 -0.33 -9.86 10.56
CA TRP A 220 -0.33 -9.74 12.03
C TRP A 220 -1.32 -10.70 12.68
N LEU A 221 -2.42 -11.06 12.02
CA LEU A 221 -3.39 -12.06 12.52
C LEU A 221 -2.71 -13.43 12.71
N GLU A 222 -1.76 -13.77 11.84
CA GLU A 222 -1.00 -15.02 11.86
C GLU A 222 0.01 -15.09 13.03
N LEU A 223 0.30 -13.95 13.67
CA LEU A 223 1.27 -13.87 14.77
C LEU A 223 0.63 -14.05 16.16
N LYS A 224 -0.70 -14.07 16.26
CA LYS A 224 -1.42 -13.97 17.54
C LYS A 224 -1.01 -15.02 18.58
N ASP A 225 -0.88 -16.29 18.17
CA ASP A 225 -0.51 -17.37 19.10
C ASP A 225 0.96 -17.23 19.57
N MET A 226 1.83 -16.64 18.75
CA MET A 226 3.23 -16.36 19.10
C MET A 226 3.32 -15.27 20.19
N PHE A 227 2.48 -14.24 20.11
CA PHE A 227 2.36 -13.23 21.16
C PHE A 227 1.92 -13.85 22.50
N GLN A 228 0.91 -14.72 22.46
CA GLN A 228 0.47 -15.46 23.63
C GLN A 228 1.58 -16.35 24.19
N HIS A 229 2.34 -17.03 23.34
CA HIS A 229 3.44 -17.91 23.75
C HIS A 229 4.55 -17.14 24.49
N TYR A 230 4.98 -15.99 23.98
CA TYR A 230 6.02 -15.17 24.61
C TYR A 230 5.52 -14.23 25.70
N GLY A 231 4.22 -14.24 26.01
CA GLY A 231 3.64 -13.38 27.05
C GLY A 231 3.70 -11.88 26.71
N VAL A 232 3.75 -11.54 25.43
CA VAL A 232 3.76 -10.15 24.94
C VAL A 232 2.32 -9.73 24.64
N PRO A 233 1.85 -8.56 25.12
CA PRO A 233 0.52 -8.06 24.80
C PRO A 233 0.33 -7.94 23.28
N TYR A 234 -0.78 -8.49 22.78
CA TYR A 234 -1.17 -8.33 21.39
C TYR A 234 -1.98 -7.04 21.23
N PRO A 235 -1.51 -6.06 20.43
CA PRO A 235 -2.17 -4.77 20.31
C PRO A 235 -3.47 -4.86 19.52
N MET A 236 -4.30 -3.82 19.61
CA MET A 236 -5.41 -3.65 18.68
C MET A 236 -4.85 -3.36 17.28
N LEU A 237 -5.24 -4.14 16.27
CA LEU A 237 -4.87 -3.84 14.88
C LEU A 237 -5.83 -2.81 14.30
N ILE A 238 -5.29 -1.69 13.81
CA ILE A 238 -6.06 -0.59 13.21
C ILE A 238 -5.54 -0.34 11.81
N MET A 239 -6.46 -0.31 10.83
CA MET A 239 -6.13 0.07 9.45
C MET A 239 -5.67 1.52 9.43
N ARG A 240 -4.50 1.76 8.84
CA ARG A 240 -4.04 3.14 8.65
C ARG A 240 -5.05 3.92 7.80
N ASN A 241 -5.18 5.21 8.07
CA ASN A 241 -5.98 6.09 7.24
C ASN A 241 -5.43 6.10 5.81
N SER A 242 -6.35 6.19 4.85
CA SER A 242 -6.03 6.36 3.43
C SER A 242 -6.47 7.73 2.95
N PHE A 243 -5.62 8.37 2.14
CA PHE A 243 -5.86 9.70 1.62
C PHE A 243 -5.70 9.78 0.10
N MET A 244 -6.48 10.67 -0.51
CA MET A 244 -6.25 11.20 -1.85
C MET A 244 -6.35 12.72 -1.79
N ILE A 245 -5.41 13.39 -2.45
CA ILE A 245 -5.36 14.82 -2.61
C ILE A 245 -5.83 15.17 -4.03
N ILE A 246 -6.92 15.92 -4.11
CA ILE A 246 -7.45 16.48 -5.35
C ILE A 246 -6.96 17.92 -5.44
N ASP A 247 -6.04 18.18 -6.37
CA ASP A 247 -5.57 19.53 -6.66
C ASP A 247 -6.65 20.36 -7.37
N GLN A 248 -6.47 21.68 -7.38
CA GLN A 248 -7.44 22.60 -8.00
C GLN A 248 -7.72 22.24 -9.47
N LYS A 249 -6.71 21.84 -10.24
CA LYS A 249 -6.85 21.47 -11.65
C LYS A 249 -7.71 20.23 -11.85
N SER A 250 -7.53 19.21 -11.00
CA SER A 250 -8.35 18.00 -11.01
C SER A 250 -9.77 18.29 -10.58
N LYS A 251 -9.95 19.16 -9.57
CA LYS A 251 -11.27 19.62 -9.14
C LYS A 251 -12.02 20.37 -10.24
N GLU A 252 -11.37 21.31 -10.92
CA GLU A 252 -11.95 22.03 -12.07
C GLU A 252 -12.34 21.06 -13.20
N LYS A 253 -11.53 20.03 -13.47
CA LYS A 253 -11.88 18.98 -14.44
C LYS A 253 -13.10 18.18 -14.01
N MET A 254 -13.20 17.79 -12.74
CA MET A 254 -14.38 17.09 -12.21
C MET A 254 -15.63 17.94 -12.37
N ASP A 255 -15.57 19.22 -12.01
CA ASP A 255 -16.71 20.13 -12.07
C ASP A 255 -17.17 20.37 -13.52
N ASN A 256 -16.22 20.55 -14.45
CA ASN A 256 -16.51 20.69 -15.88
C ASN A 256 -17.15 19.43 -16.49
N LEU A 257 -16.79 18.25 -15.99
CA LEU A 257 -17.39 16.98 -16.39
C LEU A 257 -18.70 16.66 -15.65
N GLY A 258 -19.02 17.41 -14.59
CA GLY A 258 -20.18 17.18 -13.74
C GLY A 258 -20.08 15.87 -12.95
N LEU A 259 -18.87 15.50 -12.54
CA LEU A 259 -18.55 14.30 -11.76
C LEU A 259 -18.58 14.58 -10.26
N GLU A 260 -19.12 13.61 -9.52
CA GLU A 260 -19.04 13.58 -8.07
C GLU A 260 -17.80 12.80 -7.61
N ILE A 261 -17.52 12.83 -6.32
CA ILE A 261 -16.36 12.14 -5.74
C ILE A 261 -16.45 10.63 -5.95
N ASP A 262 -17.62 10.03 -5.73
CA ASP A 262 -17.82 8.58 -5.83
C ASP A 262 -17.60 8.06 -7.26
N ASP A 263 -17.85 8.93 -8.26
CA ASP A 263 -17.61 8.61 -9.67
C ASP A 263 -16.12 8.37 -9.98
N LEU A 264 -15.21 8.93 -9.17
CA LEU A 264 -13.78 8.73 -9.31
C LEU A 264 -13.35 7.28 -9.06
N PHE A 265 -14.18 6.44 -8.46
CA PHE A 265 -13.85 5.04 -8.17
C PHE A 265 -14.47 4.06 -9.17
N LYS A 266 -15.35 4.52 -10.06
CA LYS A 266 -15.93 3.70 -11.14
C LYS A 266 -14.92 3.40 -12.24
N ASP A 267 -15.16 2.35 -13.01
CA ASP A 267 -14.36 2.10 -14.22
C ASP A 267 -14.52 3.23 -15.25
N GLU A 268 -13.49 3.51 -16.06
CA GLU A 268 -13.55 4.58 -17.07
C GLU A 268 -14.68 4.38 -18.07
N MET A 269 -14.96 3.12 -18.47
CA MET A 269 -16.03 2.83 -19.42
C MET A 269 -17.39 3.03 -18.78
N GLU A 270 -17.55 2.65 -17.52
CA GLU A 270 -18.78 2.88 -16.74
C GLU A 270 -19.07 4.37 -16.63
N LEU A 271 -18.08 5.14 -16.18
CA LEU A 271 -18.18 6.60 -16.03
C LEU A 271 -18.53 7.29 -17.35
N MET A 272 -17.90 6.86 -18.44
CA MET A 272 -18.17 7.40 -19.78
C MET A 272 -19.60 7.07 -20.23
N ASN A 273 -20.09 5.86 -19.96
CA ASN A 273 -21.46 5.47 -20.32
C ASN A 273 -22.50 6.30 -19.53
N GLU A 274 -22.27 6.52 -18.24
CA GLU A 274 -23.12 7.37 -17.41
C GLU A 274 -23.12 8.83 -17.88
N LEU A 275 -21.94 9.37 -18.19
CA LEU A 275 -21.81 10.74 -18.70
C LEU A 275 -22.54 10.91 -20.03
N VAL A 276 -22.41 9.96 -20.97
CA VAL A 276 -23.15 9.97 -22.24
C VAL A 276 -24.65 9.91 -22.02
N LYS A 277 -25.14 9.06 -21.12
CA LYS A 277 -26.57 8.99 -20.78
C LYS A 277 -27.09 10.29 -20.15
N LYS A 278 -26.28 10.94 -19.30
CA LYS A 278 -26.62 12.20 -18.62
C LYS A 278 -26.62 13.41 -19.55
N GLN A 279 -25.71 13.45 -20.52
CA GLN A 279 -25.48 14.62 -21.37
C GLN A 279 -26.02 14.49 -22.80
N SER A 280 -26.36 13.29 -23.27
CA SER A 280 -26.94 13.11 -24.61
C SER A 280 -28.36 13.68 -24.67
N HIS A 281 -28.67 14.35 -25.78
CA HIS A 281 -30.01 14.85 -26.09
C HIS A 281 -30.91 13.78 -26.73
N VAL A 282 -30.38 12.59 -26.97
CA VAL A 282 -31.11 11.46 -27.58
C VAL A 282 -31.42 10.43 -26.50
N ASN A 283 -32.63 9.88 -26.48
CA ASN A 283 -32.90 8.74 -25.60
C ASN A 283 -32.13 7.53 -26.11
N LEU A 284 -31.13 7.09 -25.34
CA LEU A 284 -30.29 5.94 -25.66
C LEU A 284 -30.80 4.64 -25.03
N SER A 285 -31.80 4.71 -24.15
CA SER A 285 -32.43 3.53 -23.56
C SER A 285 -33.51 2.97 -24.49
N LEU A 286 -33.51 1.65 -24.65
CA LEU A 286 -34.55 0.89 -25.31
C LEU A 286 -35.41 0.08 -24.32
N ASP A 287 -35.44 0.49 -23.03
CA ASP A 287 -36.15 -0.24 -21.97
C ASP A 287 -37.64 -0.41 -22.28
N LYS A 288 -38.27 0.64 -22.84
CA LYS A 288 -39.67 0.60 -23.24
C LYS A 288 -39.91 -0.42 -24.37
N GLU A 289 -39.04 -0.42 -25.38
CA GLU A 289 -39.11 -1.36 -26.50
C GLU A 289 -38.88 -2.80 -26.03
N LEU A 290 -37.97 -3.01 -25.07
CA LEU A 290 -37.73 -4.32 -24.44
C LEU A 290 -38.97 -4.80 -23.67
N GLU A 291 -39.65 -3.91 -22.92
CA GLU A 291 -40.91 -4.24 -22.25
C GLU A 291 -42.04 -4.57 -23.24
N GLU A 292 -42.14 -3.84 -24.36
CA GLU A 292 -43.12 -4.13 -25.41
C GLU A 292 -42.86 -5.49 -26.07
N ILE A 293 -41.58 -5.85 -26.28
CA ILE A 293 -41.19 -7.17 -26.80
C ILE A 293 -41.58 -8.28 -25.83
N ARG A 294 -41.28 -8.13 -24.53
CA ARG A 294 -41.65 -9.13 -23.50
C ARG A 294 -43.16 -9.38 -23.53
N ARG A 295 -43.95 -8.30 -23.51
CA ARG A 295 -45.42 -8.39 -23.55
C ARG A 295 -45.93 -9.08 -24.82
N TYR A 296 -45.36 -8.75 -25.96
CA TYR A 296 -45.71 -9.38 -27.24
C TYR A 296 -45.43 -10.89 -27.23
N TYR A 297 -44.29 -11.32 -26.66
CA TYR A 297 -43.94 -12.74 -26.55
C TYR A 297 -44.75 -13.49 -25.50
N ASP A 298 -45.16 -12.84 -24.40
CA ASP A 298 -46.09 -13.41 -23.44
C ASP A 298 -47.45 -13.72 -24.08
N GLU A 299 -48.02 -12.77 -24.82
CA GLU A 299 -49.28 -12.98 -25.57
C GLU A 299 -49.16 -14.08 -26.64
N LEU A 300 -48.01 -14.17 -27.31
CA LEU A 300 -47.70 -15.24 -28.27
C LEU A 300 -47.60 -16.61 -27.58
N ARG A 301 -47.05 -16.66 -26.38
CA ARG A 301 -46.89 -17.90 -25.61
C ARG A 301 -48.24 -18.44 -25.17
N GLU A 302 -49.15 -17.58 -24.72
CA GLU A 302 -50.52 -17.96 -24.38
C GLU A 302 -51.25 -18.53 -25.60
N LYS A 303 -51.27 -17.79 -26.72
CA LYS A 303 -51.94 -18.23 -27.96
C LYS A 303 -51.38 -19.52 -28.54
N SER A 304 -50.07 -19.73 -28.48
CA SER A 304 -49.42 -20.94 -29.01
C SER A 304 -49.56 -22.14 -28.07
N GLY A 305 -49.56 -21.90 -26.75
CA GLY A 305 -49.80 -22.94 -25.74
C GLY A 305 -51.20 -23.55 -25.82
N ASP A 306 -52.21 -22.75 -26.21
CA ASP A 306 -53.57 -23.24 -26.49
C ASP A 306 -53.63 -24.20 -27.69
N VAL A 307 -52.66 -24.13 -28.60
CA VAL A 307 -52.57 -25.01 -29.79
C VAL A 307 -51.78 -26.27 -29.46
N ASP A 308 -50.57 -26.12 -28.90
CA ASP A 308 -49.70 -27.23 -28.49
C ASP A 308 -48.77 -26.75 -27.35
N PRO A 309 -48.86 -27.35 -26.15
CA PRO A 309 -48.00 -27.01 -25.01
C PRO A 309 -46.49 -27.10 -25.30
N THR A 310 -46.07 -27.91 -26.28
CA THR A 310 -44.65 -28.06 -26.65
C THR A 310 -44.10 -26.83 -27.39
N LEU A 311 -44.96 -25.97 -27.95
CA LEU A 311 -44.56 -24.75 -28.66
C LEU A 311 -44.12 -23.62 -27.70
N ALA A 312 -44.51 -23.66 -26.43
CA ALA A 312 -44.15 -22.64 -25.45
C ALA A 312 -42.62 -22.46 -25.33
N GLN A 313 -41.87 -23.57 -25.35
CA GLN A 313 -40.41 -23.54 -25.29
C GLN A 313 -39.78 -22.89 -26.53
N HIS A 314 -40.40 -23.08 -27.70
CA HIS A 314 -39.95 -22.44 -28.94
C HIS A 314 -40.17 -20.93 -28.89
N VAL A 315 -41.31 -20.46 -28.36
CA VAL A 315 -41.61 -19.03 -28.22
C VAL A 315 -40.63 -18.34 -27.27
N ILE A 316 -40.30 -18.98 -26.14
CA ILE A 316 -39.26 -18.47 -25.21
C ILE A 316 -37.90 -18.32 -25.94
N ALA A 317 -37.51 -19.31 -26.74
CA ALA A 317 -36.26 -19.22 -27.50
C ALA A 317 -36.28 -18.13 -28.59
N MET A 318 -37.45 -17.72 -29.07
CA MET A 318 -37.59 -16.58 -29.97
C MET A 318 -37.54 -15.25 -29.21
N GLU A 319 -38.21 -15.16 -28.06
CA GLU A 319 -38.16 -14.00 -27.17
C GLU A 319 -36.72 -13.66 -26.79
N VAL A 320 -35.97 -14.63 -26.27
CA VAL A 320 -34.57 -14.45 -25.85
C VAL A 320 -33.71 -13.92 -27.01
N ARG A 321 -33.93 -14.42 -28.24
CA ARG A 321 -33.20 -13.95 -29.42
C ARG A 321 -33.60 -12.52 -29.81
N ALA A 322 -34.88 -12.17 -29.71
CA ALA A 322 -35.38 -10.83 -30.02
C ALA A 322 -34.86 -9.80 -29.02
N LEU A 323 -34.95 -10.09 -27.71
CA LEU A 323 -34.43 -9.24 -26.64
C LEU A 323 -32.94 -8.99 -26.83
N LYS A 324 -32.16 -10.06 -27.05
CA LYS A 324 -30.71 -9.95 -27.30
C LYS A 324 -30.38 -9.04 -28.50
N ALA A 325 -31.15 -9.12 -29.59
CA ALA A 325 -30.92 -8.29 -30.76
C ALA A 325 -31.15 -6.80 -30.48
N VAL A 326 -32.15 -6.47 -29.64
CA VAL A 326 -32.44 -5.10 -29.23
C VAL A 326 -31.42 -4.58 -28.22
N GLU A 327 -31.01 -5.39 -27.25
CA GLU A 327 -29.90 -5.05 -26.33
C GLU A 327 -28.59 -4.80 -27.10
N GLU A 328 -28.31 -5.57 -28.16
CA GLU A 328 -27.16 -5.33 -29.04
C GLU A 328 -27.28 -4.02 -29.84
N LEU A 329 -28.50 -3.63 -30.24
CA LEU A 329 -28.74 -2.33 -30.87
C LEU A 329 -28.52 -1.18 -29.89
N GLU A 330 -29.05 -1.28 -28.67
CA GLU A 330 -28.85 -0.29 -27.61
C GLU A 330 -27.36 -0.06 -27.33
N LYS A 331 -26.58 -1.15 -27.20
CA LYS A 331 -25.11 -1.08 -27.05
C LYS A 331 -24.45 -0.37 -28.23
N LYS A 332 -24.91 -0.61 -29.46
CA LYS A 332 -24.40 0.07 -30.66
C LYS A 332 -24.76 1.56 -30.67
N MET A 333 -25.97 1.93 -30.23
CA MET A 333 -26.41 3.32 -30.11
C MET A 333 -25.53 4.06 -29.09
N LEU A 334 -25.34 3.50 -27.90
CA LEU A 334 -24.47 4.07 -26.87
C LEU A 334 -23.02 4.23 -27.36
N LYS A 335 -22.49 3.21 -28.06
CA LYS A 335 -21.14 3.27 -28.64
C LYS A 335 -21.02 4.36 -29.72
N ALA A 336 -22.04 4.53 -30.56
CA ALA A 336 -22.05 5.55 -31.60
C ALA A 336 -22.11 6.96 -30.99
N GLU A 337 -22.94 7.14 -29.95
CA GLU A 337 -23.07 8.42 -29.27
C GLU A 337 -21.78 8.78 -28.52
N ARG A 338 -21.14 7.82 -27.85
CA ARG A 338 -19.87 8.02 -27.14
C ARG A 338 -18.76 8.60 -28.02
N ARG A 339 -18.74 8.32 -29.33
CA ARG A 339 -17.78 8.93 -30.27
C ARG A 339 -17.91 10.45 -30.37
N LYS A 340 -19.06 11.02 -30.00
CA LYS A 340 -19.23 12.48 -29.93
C LYS A 340 -18.65 13.09 -28.65
N PHE A 341 -18.27 12.24 -27.68
CA PHE A 341 -17.75 12.62 -26.37
C PHE A 341 -16.25 12.30 -26.22
N GLU A 342 -15.50 12.23 -27.32
CA GLU A 342 -14.06 11.92 -27.32
C GLU A 342 -13.26 12.89 -26.44
N ASN A 343 -13.63 14.18 -26.41
CA ASN A 343 -12.97 15.16 -25.55
C ASN A 343 -13.17 14.85 -24.06
N GLN A 344 -14.40 14.52 -23.65
CA GLN A 344 -14.71 14.13 -22.28
C GLN A 344 -14.00 12.82 -21.91
N GLN A 345 -13.91 11.89 -22.85
CA GLN A 345 -13.15 10.65 -22.64
C GLN A 345 -11.67 10.95 -22.33
N VAL A 346 -11.02 11.82 -23.10
CA VAL A 346 -9.63 12.23 -22.85
C VAL A 346 -9.51 12.96 -21.51
N GLN A 347 -10.47 13.80 -21.15
CA GLN A 347 -10.47 14.50 -19.85
C GLN A 347 -10.59 13.53 -18.66
N ILE A 348 -11.49 12.53 -18.76
CA ILE A 348 -11.63 11.46 -17.76
C ILE A 348 -10.31 10.69 -17.62
N GLN A 349 -9.70 10.28 -18.73
CA GLN A 349 -8.43 9.54 -18.71
C GLN A 349 -7.31 10.35 -18.05
N GLN A 350 -7.20 11.64 -18.38
CA GLN A 350 -6.21 12.50 -17.74
C GLN A 350 -6.48 12.73 -16.25
N LEU A 351 -7.75 12.86 -15.86
CA LEU A 351 -8.13 13.01 -14.45
C LEU A 351 -7.79 11.74 -13.67
N LYS A 352 -8.18 10.57 -14.20
CA LYS A 352 -7.88 9.26 -13.63
C LYS A 352 -6.38 9.02 -13.51
N ALA A 353 -5.60 9.30 -14.56
CA ALA A 353 -4.15 9.16 -14.52
C ALA A 353 -3.49 10.06 -13.46
N SER A 354 -4.08 11.22 -13.16
CA SER A 354 -3.57 12.14 -12.14
C SER A 354 -3.92 11.71 -10.71
N LEU A 355 -5.11 11.13 -10.50
CA LEU A 355 -5.59 10.71 -9.17
C LEU A 355 -5.26 9.25 -8.83
N PHE A 356 -5.04 8.43 -9.87
CA PHE A 356 -4.69 7.02 -9.80
C PHE A 356 -3.44 6.76 -10.66
N PRO A 357 -2.27 7.31 -10.26
CA PRO A 357 -1.04 7.18 -11.03
C PRO A 357 -0.71 5.70 -11.27
N SER A 358 -0.46 5.36 -12.54
CA SER A 358 -0.24 3.98 -12.99
C SER A 358 -1.35 2.99 -12.58
N GLY A 359 -2.59 3.46 -12.41
CA GLY A 359 -3.73 2.66 -11.97
C GLY A 359 -3.71 2.26 -10.49
N ASN A 360 -2.80 2.84 -9.69
CA ASN A 360 -2.67 2.60 -8.26
C ASN A 360 -3.22 3.77 -7.45
N LEU A 361 -3.42 3.56 -6.14
CA LEU A 361 -3.78 4.63 -5.22
C LEU A 361 -2.66 5.69 -5.17
N GLN A 362 -3.04 6.97 -5.19
CA GLN A 362 -2.10 8.09 -5.13
C GLN A 362 -1.09 7.97 -3.98
N GLU A 363 -1.56 7.66 -2.76
CA GLU A 363 -0.73 7.47 -1.57
C GLU A 363 0.26 6.30 -1.62
N ARG A 364 0.22 5.48 -2.68
CA ARG A 364 1.16 4.36 -2.92
C ARG A 364 2.21 4.68 -3.96
N VAL A 365 2.08 5.80 -4.68
CA VAL A 365 2.95 6.15 -5.80
C VAL A 365 3.58 7.51 -5.57
N ASP A 366 2.76 8.52 -5.26
CA ASP A 366 3.20 9.90 -5.15
C ASP A 366 3.97 10.13 -3.86
N ASN A 367 5.03 10.92 -3.98
CA ASN A 367 5.80 11.36 -2.84
C ASN A 367 5.16 12.60 -2.18
N ILE A 368 5.36 12.77 -0.87
CA ILE A 368 4.83 13.91 -0.10
C ILE A 368 5.45 15.26 -0.49
N LEU A 369 6.66 15.27 -1.04
CA LEU A 369 7.46 16.49 -1.22
C LEU A 369 6.78 17.58 -2.07
N PRO A 370 6.10 17.30 -3.20
CA PRO A 370 5.38 18.33 -3.96
C PRO A 370 4.27 19.00 -3.14
N PHE A 371 3.51 18.23 -2.36
CA PHE A 371 2.45 18.75 -1.50
C PHE A 371 3.02 19.62 -0.38
N TYR A 372 4.09 19.17 0.28
CA TYR A 372 4.77 19.96 1.32
C TYR A 372 5.41 21.23 0.73
N ALA A 373 6.04 21.16 -0.44
CA ALA A 373 6.61 22.33 -1.10
C ALA A 373 5.55 23.37 -1.46
N LYS A 374 4.32 22.94 -1.76
CA LYS A 374 3.19 23.83 -2.05
C LYS A 374 2.57 24.42 -0.79
N TYR A 375 2.20 23.59 0.19
CA TYR A 375 1.36 24.01 1.33
C TYR A 375 2.11 24.09 2.68
N GLY A 376 3.35 23.59 2.77
CA GLY A 376 4.14 23.61 4.00
C GLY A 376 3.52 22.80 5.13
N ASN A 377 3.67 23.30 6.36
CA ASN A 377 3.15 22.63 7.56
C ASN A 377 1.62 22.48 7.58
N ASP A 378 0.89 23.35 6.88
CA ASP A 378 -0.57 23.26 6.81
C ASP A 378 -1.01 21.97 6.10
N PHE A 379 -0.19 21.40 5.20
CA PHE A 379 -0.46 20.09 4.62
C PHE A 379 -0.60 19.00 5.69
N ILE A 380 0.40 18.90 6.57
CA ILE A 380 0.45 17.87 7.61
C ILE A 380 -0.66 18.12 8.64
N ARG A 381 -0.91 19.40 8.98
CA ARG A 381 -2.02 19.77 9.87
C ARG A 381 -3.37 19.34 9.29
N ASN A 382 -3.63 19.61 8.02
CA ASN A 382 -4.88 19.21 7.36
C ASN A 382 -5.06 17.69 7.33
N LEU A 383 -3.99 16.93 7.05
CA LEU A 383 -4.03 15.46 7.13
C LEU A 383 -4.36 14.98 8.56
N TYR A 384 -3.75 15.61 9.57
CA TYR A 384 -3.98 15.26 10.97
C TYR A 384 -5.42 15.56 11.42
N GLU A 385 -5.95 16.73 11.07
CA GLU A 385 -7.32 17.14 11.42
C GLU A 385 -8.40 16.31 10.71
N ASN A 386 -8.08 15.77 9.53
CA ASN A 386 -8.97 14.91 8.75
C ASN A 386 -8.58 13.42 8.82
N SER A 387 -7.82 13.03 9.84
CA SER A 387 -7.50 11.63 10.12
C SER A 387 -8.54 11.04 11.07
N PRO A 388 -9.51 10.23 10.59
CA PRO A 388 -10.39 9.49 11.48
C PRO A 388 -9.58 8.60 12.43
N THR A 389 -10.14 8.31 13.60
CA THR A 389 -9.41 7.52 14.62
C THR A 389 -9.67 6.02 14.45
N LEU A 390 -10.94 5.64 14.25
CA LEU A 390 -11.36 4.24 14.12
C LEU A 390 -12.20 3.97 12.87
N GLU A 391 -12.70 5.03 12.24
CA GLU A 391 -13.55 4.95 11.06
C GLU A 391 -12.73 4.51 9.85
N GLN A 392 -13.12 3.39 9.23
CA GLN A 392 -12.46 2.85 8.05
C GLN A 392 -12.96 3.59 6.81
N GLN A 393 -12.40 4.77 6.56
CA GLN A 393 -12.80 5.63 5.45
C GLN A 393 -11.60 6.00 4.57
N PHE A 394 -11.87 6.07 3.26
CA PHE A 394 -10.94 6.66 2.30
C PHE A 394 -11.19 8.16 2.25
N THR A 395 -10.25 8.95 2.77
CA THR A 395 -10.44 10.40 2.94
C THR A 395 -9.95 11.15 1.71
N ILE A 396 -10.76 12.08 1.21
CA ILE A 396 -10.43 12.90 0.05
C ILE A 396 -10.29 14.34 0.50
N LEU A 397 -9.10 14.89 0.36
CA LEU A 397 -8.82 16.30 0.61
C LEU A 397 -8.80 17.04 -0.72
N THR A 398 -9.68 18.03 -0.86
CA THR A 398 -9.79 18.83 -2.09
C THR A 398 -9.25 20.22 -1.82
N GLU A 399 -8.37 20.69 -2.69
CA GLU A 399 -7.91 22.08 -2.68
C GLU A 399 -9.10 23.02 -2.98
N CYS A 400 -9.27 24.04 -2.15
CA CYS A 400 -10.37 25.01 -2.23
C CYS A 400 -9.91 26.33 -2.83
#